data_AF-A0A9C8E0H8-F1
#
_entry.id   AF-A0A9C8E0H8-F1
#
_cell.length_a   1.000
_cell.length_b   1.000
_cell.length_c   1.000
_cell.angle_alpha   90.00
_cell.angle_beta   90.00
_cell.angle_gamma   90.00
#
_symmetry.space_group_name_H-M   'P 1'
#
loop_
_entity.id
_entity.type
_entity.pdbx_description
1 polymer ?
#
loop_
_entity_poly.entity_id
_entity_poly.type
_entity_poly.pdbx_seq_one_letter_code
_entity_poly.pdbx_strand_id
1 'polypeptide(L)'
;MKNKLRGKSAILLPYAQAIEIKRMTGETLKVIGLSLSESQTSRLGLPKLPWGKFNAAADFTKQGQMLFPRTLAGQQSLTLSSKIMNGEIEFPVTQRGLSFGDYAIVPAELIGTLRTGQASKIVFDETQQTFLLAKAGYRGFRLYARSIDDIPTLYREFISQNMDVMTQVHEIEKVKVLDRGLTRIFWLVAIVGIVGGMAALIASLYASVERKKRDISVLRLMGLSRTQVFQFPIYQGITIAVISVVVAIGGYALLSSIINLVFAADLKMGQKICTLPYNYLIITFFVTAGMAALSSLLAAWKTTGIDPAEAIREE
;
A
#
# COMPACT_ATOMS: atom_id res chain seq x y z
N MET A 1 -44.61 -0.99 -2.07
CA MET A 1 -45.60 -1.68 -2.93
C MET A 1 -45.40 -3.19 -2.87
N LYS A 2 -46.01 -3.87 -1.90
CA LYS A 2 -46.13 -5.33 -1.81
C LYS A 2 -47.51 -5.71 -2.35
N ASN A 3 -47.66 -5.80 -3.67
CA ASN A 3 -48.91 -6.27 -4.27
C ASN A 3 -48.93 -7.81 -4.29
N LYS A 4 -49.84 -8.32 -3.47
CA LYS A 4 -50.15 -9.73 -3.26
C LYS A 4 -50.75 -10.35 -4.52
N LEU A 5 -50.00 -11.21 -5.21
CA LEU A 5 -50.59 -12.26 -6.05
C LEU A 5 -51.10 -13.35 -5.11
N ARG A 6 -52.40 -13.28 -4.75
CA ARG A 6 -53.10 -14.38 -4.07
C ARG A 6 -53.87 -15.18 -5.12
N GLY A 7 -53.51 -16.45 -5.27
CA GLY A 7 -54.22 -17.41 -6.11
C GLY A 7 -53.38 -17.95 -7.26
N LYS A 8 -53.06 -19.24 -7.18
CA LYS A 8 -52.38 -20.11 -8.17
C LYS A 8 -50.87 -19.85 -8.35
N SER A 9 -50.12 -20.94 -8.30
CA SER A 9 -48.66 -21.04 -8.42
C SER A 9 -48.10 -20.17 -9.54
N ALA A 10 -47.19 -19.23 -9.22
CA ALA A 10 -46.44 -18.49 -10.23
C ALA A 10 -45.44 -19.41 -10.93
N ILE A 11 -45.42 -19.39 -12.26
CA ILE A 11 -44.41 -20.06 -13.08
C ILE A 11 -43.41 -18.99 -13.51
N LEU A 12 -42.16 -19.11 -13.06
CA LEU A 12 -41.06 -18.31 -13.60
C LEU A 12 -40.61 -18.94 -14.91
N LEU A 13 -40.77 -18.19 -16.01
CA LEU A 13 -40.33 -18.56 -17.35
C LEU A 13 -39.01 -17.81 -17.62
N PRO A 14 -37.84 -18.45 -17.46
CA PRO A 14 -36.59 -17.88 -17.92
C PRO A 14 -36.64 -17.85 -19.45
N TYR A 15 -36.91 -16.65 -19.98
CA TYR A 15 -37.01 -16.38 -21.40
C TYR A 15 -35.91 -15.41 -21.81
N ALA A 16 -35.21 -15.74 -22.89
CA ALA A 16 -34.26 -14.86 -23.51
C ALA A 16 -34.70 -14.62 -24.97
N GLN A 17 -34.79 -13.34 -25.36
CA GLN A 17 -35.16 -12.93 -26.71
C GLN A 17 -34.11 -13.35 -27.74
N ALA A 18 -34.55 -13.52 -28.99
CA ALA A 18 -33.79 -14.10 -30.08
C ALA A 18 -32.42 -13.41 -30.27
N ILE A 19 -31.36 -14.20 -30.15
CA ILE A 19 -30.05 -13.90 -30.73
C ILE A 19 -30.07 -14.45 -32.15
N GLU A 20 -29.55 -13.70 -33.11
CA GLU A 20 -29.35 -14.20 -34.46
C GLU A 20 -28.27 -15.28 -34.46
N ILE A 21 -28.71 -16.54 -34.58
CA ILE A 21 -27.82 -17.67 -34.76
C ILE A 21 -27.89 -18.10 -36.21
N LYS A 22 -26.75 -18.24 -36.86
CA LYS A 22 -26.62 -18.63 -38.26
C LYS A 22 -26.04 -20.04 -38.37
N ARG A 23 -26.40 -20.74 -39.43
CA ARG A 23 -25.71 -21.97 -39.85
C ARG A 23 -24.42 -21.60 -40.60
N MET A 24 -23.45 -22.51 -40.67
CA MET A 24 -22.27 -22.34 -41.53
C MET A 24 -22.60 -22.06 -43.02
N THR A 25 -23.81 -22.44 -43.48
CA THR A 25 -24.27 -22.13 -44.84
C THR A 25 -24.91 -20.73 -44.97
N GLY A 26 -24.90 -19.91 -43.91
CA GLY A 26 -25.42 -18.54 -43.91
C GLY A 26 -26.92 -18.38 -43.59
N GLU A 27 -27.67 -19.47 -43.43
CA GLU A 27 -29.11 -19.41 -43.07
C GLU A 27 -29.31 -18.97 -41.62
N THR A 28 -30.14 -17.97 -41.38
CA THR A 28 -30.53 -17.50 -40.04
C THR A 28 -31.61 -18.40 -39.44
N LEU A 29 -31.34 -18.91 -38.25
CA LEU A 29 -32.28 -19.70 -37.46
C LEU A 29 -32.98 -18.81 -36.44
N LYS A 30 -34.32 -18.89 -36.39
CA LYS A 30 -35.09 -18.26 -35.33
C LYS A 30 -34.99 -19.13 -34.08
N VAL A 31 -34.29 -18.66 -33.06
CA VAL A 31 -33.99 -19.44 -31.85
C VAL A 31 -34.68 -18.85 -30.64
N ILE A 32 -35.23 -19.72 -29.79
CA ILE A 32 -35.85 -19.34 -28.51
C ILE A 32 -35.16 -20.10 -27.37
N GLY A 33 -34.73 -19.35 -26.34
CA GLY A 33 -34.16 -19.90 -25.12
C GLY A 33 -35.24 -20.26 -24.10
N LEU A 34 -35.39 -21.55 -23.78
CA LEU A 34 -36.31 -22.03 -22.73
C LEU A 34 -35.65 -23.12 -21.87
N SER A 35 -35.66 -22.96 -20.55
CA SER A 35 -35.21 -23.99 -19.60
C SER A 35 -36.21 -24.13 -18.45
N LEU A 36 -37.06 -25.15 -18.52
CA LEU A 36 -38.21 -25.37 -17.64
C LEU A 36 -38.10 -26.73 -16.93
N SER A 37 -38.52 -26.80 -15.67
CA SER A 37 -38.62 -28.08 -14.96
C SER A 37 -39.78 -28.92 -15.49
N GLU A 38 -39.72 -30.23 -15.30
CA GLU A 38 -40.78 -31.17 -15.70
C GLU A 38 -42.15 -30.81 -15.10
N SER A 39 -42.17 -30.34 -13.85
CA SER A 39 -43.39 -29.83 -13.21
C SER A 39 -43.96 -28.58 -13.88
N GLN A 40 -43.12 -27.73 -14.48
CA GLN A 40 -43.55 -26.53 -15.21
C GLN A 40 -44.03 -26.89 -16.61
N THR A 41 -43.33 -27.78 -17.33
CA THR A 41 -43.74 -28.22 -18.67
C THR A 41 -45.09 -28.92 -18.63
N SER A 42 -45.33 -29.82 -17.67
CA SER A 42 -46.61 -30.51 -17.51
C SER A 42 -47.77 -29.56 -17.18
N ARG A 43 -47.52 -28.50 -16.41
CA ARG A 43 -48.53 -27.46 -16.11
C ARG A 43 -48.84 -26.57 -17.32
N LEU A 44 -47.87 -26.39 -18.21
CA LEU A 44 -48.00 -25.59 -19.44
C LEU A 44 -48.49 -26.42 -20.64
N GLY A 45 -48.70 -27.73 -20.46
CA GLY A 45 -49.03 -28.64 -21.57
C GLY A 45 -47.89 -28.80 -22.59
N LEU A 46 -46.66 -28.47 -22.21
CA LEU A 46 -45.47 -28.63 -23.04
C LEU A 46 -44.84 -30.00 -22.77
N PRO A 47 -44.27 -30.65 -23.80
CA PRO A 47 -43.54 -31.89 -23.59
C PRO A 47 -42.22 -31.63 -22.84
N LYS A 48 -41.67 -32.70 -22.29
CA LYS A 48 -40.45 -32.66 -21.47
C LYS A 48 -39.26 -32.14 -22.28
N LEU A 49 -38.61 -31.09 -21.77
CA LEU A 49 -37.37 -30.56 -22.35
C LEU A 49 -36.17 -31.44 -21.95
N PRO A 50 -35.28 -31.84 -22.88
CA PRO A 50 -34.15 -32.72 -22.60
C PRO A 50 -33.16 -32.22 -21.53
N TRP A 51 -32.96 -30.91 -21.44
CA TRP A 51 -32.00 -30.26 -20.54
C TRP A 51 -32.60 -29.79 -19.20
N GLY A 52 -33.93 -29.73 -19.08
CA GLY A 52 -34.64 -29.45 -17.82
C GLY A 52 -34.59 -27.99 -17.34
N LYS A 53 -34.58 -27.82 -16.00
CA LYS A 53 -34.68 -26.52 -15.31
C LYS A 53 -33.43 -25.66 -15.55
N PHE A 54 -33.64 -24.34 -15.63
CA PHE A 54 -32.56 -23.36 -15.68
C PHE A 54 -31.49 -23.55 -14.59
N ASN A 55 -30.23 -23.63 -15.00
CA ASN A 55 -29.04 -23.68 -14.17
C ASN A 55 -27.90 -22.84 -14.78
N ALA A 56 -27.57 -21.70 -14.17
CA ALA A 56 -26.52 -20.80 -14.66
C ALA A 56 -25.11 -21.43 -14.74
N ALA A 57 -24.85 -22.49 -13.97
CA ALA A 57 -23.58 -23.22 -13.98
C ALA A 57 -23.64 -24.52 -14.79
N ALA A 58 -24.59 -24.65 -15.73
CA ALA A 58 -24.69 -25.83 -16.58
C ALA A 58 -23.51 -25.91 -17.56
N ASP A 59 -22.89 -27.09 -17.66
CA ASP A 59 -21.84 -27.36 -18.66
C ASP A 59 -22.38 -27.32 -20.09
N PHE A 60 -21.48 -27.19 -21.07
CA PHE A 60 -21.86 -27.13 -22.47
C PHE A 60 -22.55 -28.40 -22.98
N THR A 61 -22.32 -29.57 -22.38
CA THR A 61 -23.06 -30.80 -22.70
C THR A 61 -24.59 -30.62 -22.56
N LYS A 62 -25.02 -29.71 -21.67
CA LYS A 62 -26.42 -29.28 -21.55
C LYS A 62 -26.72 -28.09 -22.46
N GLN A 63 -25.85 -27.06 -22.47
CA GLN A 63 -26.09 -25.83 -23.25
C GLN A 63 -26.13 -26.07 -24.77
N GLY A 64 -25.31 -26.98 -25.28
CA GLY A 64 -25.22 -27.36 -26.70
C GLY A 64 -26.32 -28.32 -27.16
N GLN A 65 -27.36 -28.55 -26.35
CA GLN A 65 -28.52 -29.33 -26.80
C GLN A 65 -29.53 -28.42 -27.50
N MET A 66 -30.19 -28.92 -28.54
CA MET A 66 -31.18 -28.15 -29.27
C MET A 66 -32.31 -29.04 -29.81
N LEU A 67 -33.53 -28.51 -29.77
CA LEU A 67 -34.67 -29.06 -30.48
C LEU A 67 -34.74 -28.39 -31.85
N PHE A 68 -34.55 -29.18 -32.91
CA PHE A 68 -34.46 -28.66 -34.27
C PHE A 68 -35.86 -28.40 -34.84
N PRO A 69 -36.06 -27.36 -35.65
CA PRO A 69 -37.29 -27.21 -36.41
C PRO A 69 -37.49 -28.42 -37.34
N ARG A 70 -38.74 -28.72 -37.68
CA ARG A 70 -39.07 -29.91 -38.51
C ARG A 70 -38.40 -29.90 -39.88
N THR A 71 -38.03 -28.72 -40.37
CA THR A 71 -37.28 -28.51 -41.62
C THR A 71 -35.87 -29.10 -41.59
N LEU A 72 -35.30 -29.34 -40.40
CA LEU A 72 -33.93 -29.85 -40.20
C LEU A 72 -33.93 -31.25 -39.57
N ALA A 73 -35.01 -32.01 -39.71
CA ALA A 73 -35.11 -33.36 -39.16
C ALA A 73 -34.09 -34.31 -39.82
N GLY A 74 -33.17 -34.89 -39.02
CA GLY A 74 -32.27 -35.95 -39.46
C GLY A 74 -30.77 -35.68 -39.26
N GLN A 75 -30.36 -34.48 -38.82
CA GLN A 75 -28.96 -34.14 -38.55
C GLN A 75 -28.63 -34.28 -37.05
N GLN A 76 -27.71 -35.19 -36.71
CA GLN A 76 -27.39 -35.46 -35.29
C GLN A 76 -26.63 -34.32 -34.60
N SER A 77 -25.76 -33.61 -35.32
CA SER A 77 -25.04 -32.44 -34.84
C SER A 77 -24.92 -31.38 -35.92
N LEU A 78 -24.87 -30.11 -35.51
CA LEU A 78 -24.74 -28.96 -36.40
C LEU A 78 -23.81 -27.93 -35.77
N THR A 79 -22.93 -27.32 -36.55
CA THR A 79 -22.15 -26.16 -36.09
C THR A 79 -22.94 -24.88 -36.38
N LEU A 80 -23.12 -24.08 -35.35
CA LEU A 80 -23.81 -22.79 -35.40
C LEU A 80 -22.82 -21.66 -35.16
N SER A 81 -23.05 -20.52 -35.81
CA SER A 81 -22.33 -19.28 -35.56
C SER A 81 -23.25 -18.23 -34.95
N SER A 82 -22.72 -17.44 -34.02
CA SER A 82 -23.41 -16.30 -33.43
C SER A 82 -22.51 -15.07 -33.43
N LYS A 83 -23.08 -13.90 -33.66
CA LYS A 83 -22.35 -12.64 -33.59
C LYS A 83 -21.99 -12.31 -32.14
N ILE A 84 -20.71 -12.00 -31.91
CA ILE A 84 -20.15 -11.55 -30.63
C ILE A 84 -19.47 -10.18 -30.80
N MET A 85 -19.01 -9.58 -29.70
CA MET A 85 -18.41 -8.23 -29.68
C MET A 85 -17.31 -8.05 -30.74
N ASN A 86 -16.46 -9.07 -30.94
CA ASN A 86 -15.32 -9.04 -31.86
C ASN A 86 -15.36 -10.19 -32.88
N GLY A 87 -16.47 -10.37 -33.59
CA GLY A 87 -16.58 -11.32 -34.71
C GLY A 87 -17.76 -12.27 -34.59
N GLU A 88 -17.59 -13.49 -35.10
CA GLU A 88 -18.54 -14.58 -34.91
C GLU A 88 -17.89 -15.69 -34.08
N ILE A 89 -18.67 -16.33 -33.21
CA ILE A 89 -18.25 -17.51 -32.46
C ILE A 89 -18.96 -18.73 -33.03
N GLU A 90 -18.19 -19.77 -33.33
CA GLU A 90 -18.70 -21.06 -33.79
C GLU A 90 -18.75 -22.04 -32.62
N PHE A 91 -19.84 -22.80 -32.54
CA PHE A 91 -20.03 -23.81 -31.51
C PHE A 91 -20.92 -24.97 -32.03
N PRO A 92 -20.64 -26.21 -31.62
CA PRO A 92 -21.42 -27.37 -32.03
C PRO A 92 -22.68 -27.50 -31.18
N VAL A 93 -23.81 -27.82 -31.81
CA VAL A 93 -25.06 -28.22 -31.14
C VAL A 93 -25.45 -29.65 -31.52
N THR A 94 -26.05 -30.36 -30.57
CA THR A 94 -26.54 -31.73 -30.74
C THR A 94 -28.07 -31.74 -30.77
N GLN A 95 -28.64 -32.42 -31.76
CA GLN A 95 -30.08 -32.60 -31.86
C GLN A 95 -30.58 -33.57 -30.77
N ARG A 96 -31.51 -33.12 -29.93
CA ARG A 96 -32.16 -33.95 -28.89
C ARG A 96 -33.66 -34.17 -29.11
N GLY A 97 -34.20 -33.65 -30.21
CA GLY A 97 -35.59 -33.82 -30.59
C GLY A 97 -36.03 -32.81 -31.66
N LEU A 98 -37.34 -32.76 -31.88
CA LEU A 98 -37.98 -31.81 -32.80
C LEU A 98 -38.70 -30.72 -31.98
N SER A 99 -38.66 -29.50 -32.50
CA SER A 99 -39.32 -28.33 -31.92
C SER A 99 -40.82 -28.30 -32.21
N PHE A 100 -41.55 -27.50 -31.44
CA PHE A 100 -43.00 -27.32 -31.50
C PHE A 100 -43.42 -26.24 -32.52
N GLY A 101 -42.67 -26.08 -33.61
CA GLY A 101 -42.92 -25.11 -34.68
C GLY A 101 -41.68 -24.86 -35.56
N ASP A 102 -41.65 -23.70 -36.21
CA ASP A 102 -40.54 -23.28 -37.10
C ASP A 102 -39.34 -22.68 -36.36
N TYR A 103 -39.42 -22.60 -35.04
CA TYR A 103 -38.37 -22.07 -34.18
C TYR A 103 -37.48 -23.20 -33.68
N ALA A 104 -36.18 -22.96 -33.59
CA ALA A 104 -35.28 -23.78 -32.82
C ALA A 104 -35.43 -23.47 -31.32
N ILE A 105 -35.47 -24.49 -30.47
CA ILE A 105 -35.49 -24.29 -29.01
C ILE A 105 -34.15 -24.74 -28.45
N VAL A 106 -33.52 -23.85 -27.69
CA VAL A 106 -32.24 -24.10 -26.99
C VAL A 106 -32.40 -23.82 -25.50
N PRO A 107 -31.48 -24.32 -24.65
CA PRO A 107 -31.36 -23.90 -23.27
C PRO A 107 -31.22 -22.38 -23.15
N ALA A 108 -31.94 -21.77 -22.22
CA ALA A 108 -31.85 -20.33 -21.94
C ALA A 108 -30.44 -19.90 -21.50
N GLU A 109 -29.66 -20.82 -20.91
CA GLU A 109 -28.26 -20.67 -20.53
C GLU A 109 -27.37 -20.35 -21.73
N LEU A 110 -27.57 -21.03 -22.86
CA LEU A 110 -26.79 -20.80 -24.07
C LEU A 110 -27.00 -19.38 -24.58
N ILE A 111 -28.26 -18.94 -24.65
CA ILE A 111 -28.61 -17.56 -25.05
C ILE A 111 -28.01 -16.55 -24.06
N GLY A 112 -28.03 -16.86 -22.75
CA GLY A 112 -27.37 -16.05 -21.73
C GLY A 112 -25.88 -15.85 -22.01
N THR A 113 -25.15 -16.94 -22.25
CA THR A 113 -23.71 -16.91 -22.56
C THR A 113 -23.41 -16.16 -23.85
N LEU A 114 -24.18 -16.40 -24.92
CA LEU A 114 -24.01 -15.70 -26.20
C LEU A 114 -24.29 -14.20 -26.06
N ARG A 115 -25.27 -13.82 -25.23
CA ARG A 115 -25.55 -12.41 -24.92
C ARG A 115 -24.41 -11.77 -24.15
N THR A 116 -23.80 -12.49 -23.21
CA THR A 116 -22.55 -12.04 -22.58
C THR A 116 -21.44 -11.85 -23.62
N GLY A 117 -21.38 -12.72 -24.63
CA GLY A 117 -20.48 -12.60 -25.78
C GLY A 117 -20.67 -11.35 -26.64
N GLN A 118 -21.87 -10.77 -26.69
CA GLN A 118 -22.10 -9.50 -27.38
C GLN A 118 -21.50 -8.31 -26.62
N ALA A 119 -21.38 -8.41 -25.29
CA ALA A 119 -20.84 -7.36 -24.42
C ALA A 119 -19.40 -7.62 -23.95
N SER A 120 -18.86 -8.81 -24.16
CA SER A 120 -17.54 -9.24 -23.67
C SER A 120 -16.94 -10.27 -24.61
N LYS A 121 -15.60 -10.30 -24.69
CA LYS A 121 -14.91 -11.27 -25.53
C LYS A 121 -15.06 -12.67 -24.93
N ILE A 122 -15.74 -13.57 -25.65
CA ILE A 122 -15.83 -14.99 -25.32
C ILE A 122 -15.15 -15.82 -26.41
N VAL A 123 -14.60 -16.97 -26.03
CA VAL A 123 -13.99 -17.96 -26.93
C VAL A 123 -14.58 -19.32 -26.57
N PHE A 124 -14.91 -20.11 -27.59
CA PHE A 124 -15.34 -21.50 -27.38
C PHE A 124 -14.11 -22.39 -27.41
N ASP A 125 -13.83 -23.08 -26.30
CA ASP A 125 -12.76 -24.07 -26.22
C ASP A 125 -13.33 -25.43 -26.65
N GLU A 126 -12.90 -25.93 -27.82
CA GLU A 126 -13.34 -27.22 -28.37
C GLU A 126 -12.89 -28.41 -27.52
N THR A 127 -11.75 -28.30 -26.83
CA THR A 127 -11.20 -29.40 -26.02
C THR A 127 -11.98 -29.56 -24.73
N GLN A 128 -12.30 -28.43 -24.08
CA GLN A 128 -13.05 -28.43 -22.83
C GLN A 128 -14.58 -28.38 -23.03
N GLN A 129 -15.03 -28.20 -24.28
CA GLN A 129 -16.42 -27.90 -24.63
C GLN A 129 -16.99 -26.86 -23.68
N THR A 130 -16.44 -25.65 -23.66
CA THR A 130 -16.94 -24.60 -22.78
C THR A 130 -16.70 -23.21 -23.36
N PHE A 131 -17.57 -22.27 -23.00
CA PHE A 131 -17.36 -20.86 -23.33
C PHE A 131 -16.48 -20.24 -22.26
N LEU A 132 -15.27 -19.87 -22.65
CA LEU A 132 -14.34 -19.14 -21.81
C LEU A 132 -14.51 -17.64 -22.08
N LEU A 133 -14.64 -16.85 -21.01
CA LEU A 133 -14.41 -15.42 -21.13
C LEU A 133 -12.93 -15.22 -21.48
N ALA A 134 -12.66 -14.72 -22.68
CA ALA A 134 -11.31 -14.32 -23.02
C ALA A 134 -10.93 -13.20 -22.06
N LYS A 135 -9.87 -13.40 -21.28
CA LYS A 135 -9.35 -12.37 -20.38
C LYS A 135 -9.25 -11.06 -21.17
N ALA A 136 -10.06 -10.07 -20.79
CA ALA A 136 -9.77 -8.69 -21.14
C ALA A 136 -8.32 -8.45 -20.69
N GLY A 137 -7.50 -7.80 -21.52
CA GLY A 137 -6.08 -7.58 -21.23
C GLY A 137 -5.83 -6.98 -19.84
N TYR A 138 -4.56 -6.90 -19.43
CA TYR A 138 -4.18 -6.38 -18.13
C TYR A 138 -4.83 -5.00 -17.88
N ARG A 139 -5.80 -4.94 -16.96
CA ARG A 139 -6.53 -3.71 -16.61
C ARG A 139 -5.69 -2.73 -15.78
N GLY A 140 -4.51 -3.15 -15.35
CA GLY A 140 -3.58 -2.35 -14.55
C GLY A 140 -2.47 -3.21 -13.96
N PHE A 141 -1.52 -2.56 -13.31
CA PHE A 141 -0.44 -3.18 -12.54
C PHE A 141 -0.37 -2.54 -11.16
N ARG A 142 0.15 -3.28 -10.18
CA ARG A 142 0.46 -2.72 -8.86
C ARG A 142 1.96 -2.46 -8.78
N LEU A 143 2.32 -1.19 -8.63
CA LEU A 143 3.69 -0.77 -8.36
C LEU A 143 3.86 -0.55 -6.87
N TYR A 144 4.96 -1.07 -6.32
CA TYR A 144 5.35 -0.84 -4.93
C TYR A 144 6.51 0.14 -4.88
N ALA A 145 6.33 1.24 -4.16
CA ALA A 145 7.41 2.18 -3.88
C ALA A 145 8.36 1.63 -2.81
N ARG A 146 9.62 2.06 -2.82
CA ARG A 146 10.62 1.67 -1.81
C ARG A 146 10.34 2.33 -0.46
N SER A 147 9.95 3.60 -0.47
CA SER A 147 9.51 4.35 0.70
C SER A 147 8.15 5.00 0.46
N ILE A 148 7.44 5.29 1.55
CA ILE A 148 6.31 6.23 1.55
C ILE A 148 6.72 7.60 0.98
N ASP A 149 8.02 7.90 1.03
CA ASP A 149 8.55 9.17 0.56
C ASP A 149 8.52 9.32 -0.96
N ASP A 150 8.60 8.23 -1.70
CA ASP A 150 8.72 8.21 -3.16
C ASP A 150 7.34 8.31 -3.85
N ILE A 151 6.26 8.03 -3.11
CA ILE A 151 4.90 7.94 -3.64
C ILE A 151 4.43 9.25 -4.30
N PRO A 152 4.63 10.45 -3.74
CA PRO A 152 4.20 11.69 -4.38
C PRO A 152 4.92 11.97 -5.71
N THR A 153 6.20 11.62 -5.82
CA THR A 153 6.97 11.79 -7.05
C THR A 153 6.47 10.83 -8.14
N LEU A 154 6.30 9.55 -7.79
CA LEU A 154 5.74 8.55 -8.70
C LEU A 154 4.33 8.93 -9.15
N TYR A 155 3.47 9.38 -8.24
CA TYR A 155 2.12 9.82 -8.58
C TYR A 155 2.13 10.94 -9.63
N ARG A 156 2.97 11.96 -9.47
CA ARG A 156 3.08 13.06 -10.44
C ARG A 156 3.59 12.58 -11.81
N GLU A 157 4.55 11.66 -11.81
CA GLU A 157 5.12 11.07 -13.04
C GLU A 157 4.09 10.24 -13.81
N PHE A 158 3.28 9.43 -13.13
CA PHE A 158 2.25 8.62 -13.78
C PHE A 158 1.07 9.47 -14.28
N ILE A 159 0.68 10.51 -13.53
CA ILE A 159 -0.35 11.45 -13.96
C ILE A 159 0.11 12.27 -15.17
N SER A 160 1.38 12.67 -15.24
CA SER A 160 1.91 13.39 -16.42
C SER A 160 1.92 12.52 -17.68
N GLN A 161 2.07 11.20 -17.51
CA GLN A 161 1.95 10.21 -18.58
C GLN A 161 0.51 9.78 -18.88
N ASN A 162 -0.49 10.50 -18.32
CA ASN A 162 -1.92 10.28 -18.55
C ASN A 162 -2.39 8.87 -18.11
N MET A 163 -1.74 8.29 -17.08
CA MET A 163 -2.13 7.04 -16.44
C MET A 163 -2.96 7.33 -15.18
N ASP A 164 -4.07 6.62 -15.01
CA ASP A 164 -4.90 6.73 -13.80
C ASP A 164 -4.25 5.97 -12.63
N VAL A 165 -4.07 6.65 -11.49
CA VAL A 165 -3.35 6.13 -10.33
C VAL A 165 -4.22 6.21 -9.09
N MET A 166 -4.53 5.05 -8.53
CA MET A 166 -5.30 4.92 -7.28
C MET A 166 -4.35 4.88 -6.07
N THR A 167 -4.08 6.03 -5.47
CA THR A 167 -3.21 6.17 -4.29
C THR A 167 -3.70 7.24 -3.31
N GLN A 168 -3.49 7.05 -1.99
CA GLN A 168 -3.83 8.02 -0.94
C GLN A 168 -2.75 9.13 -0.76
N VAL A 169 -2.31 9.74 -1.87
CA VAL A 169 -1.19 10.70 -1.86
C VAL A 169 -1.48 11.93 -0.99
N HIS A 170 -2.73 12.38 -0.97
CA HIS A 170 -3.11 13.60 -0.26
C HIS A 170 -3.05 13.45 1.27
N GLU A 171 -3.32 12.25 1.81
CA GLU A 171 -3.14 11.97 3.24
C GLU A 171 -1.64 11.89 3.60
N ILE A 172 -0.85 11.24 2.73
CA ILE A 172 0.60 11.12 2.91
C ILE A 172 1.27 12.50 2.91
N GLU A 173 0.91 13.40 1.99
CA GLU A 173 1.47 14.75 1.93
C GLU A 173 1.16 15.57 3.19
N LYS A 174 -0.05 15.43 3.77
CA LYS A 174 -0.41 16.11 5.03
C LYS A 174 0.45 15.64 6.20
N VAL A 175 0.63 14.33 6.35
CA VAL A 175 1.48 13.75 7.40
C VAL A 175 2.93 14.23 7.23
N LYS A 176 3.44 14.30 5.99
CA LYS A 176 4.78 14.83 5.71
C LYS A 176 4.96 16.32 6.04
N VAL A 177 3.92 17.14 5.93
CA VAL A 177 4.01 18.56 6.31
C VAL A 177 4.12 18.69 7.84
N LEU A 178 3.33 17.90 8.58
CA LEU A 178 3.37 17.84 10.04
C LEU A 178 4.74 17.37 10.54
N ASP A 179 5.25 16.26 9.99
CA ASP A 179 6.56 15.71 10.35
C ASP A 179 7.72 16.72 10.12
N ARG A 180 7.72 17.39 8.95
CA ARG A 180 8.70 18.46 8.65
C ARG A 180 8.55 19.67 9.56
N GLY A 181 7.34 19.96 10.05
CA GLY A 181 7.10 21.01 11.04
C GLY A 181 7.73 20.66 12.38
N LEU A 182 7.43 19.47 12.89
CA LEU A 182 7.96 18.96 14.16
C LEU A 182 9.49 18.86 14.13
N THR A 183 10.06 18.31 13.05
CA THR A 183 11.52 18.20 12.89
C THR A 183 12.21 19.56 12.95
N ARG A 184 11.62 20.60 12.36
CA ARG A 184 12.16 21.97 12.43
C ARG A 184 12.13 22.53 13.85
N ILE A 185 11.02 22.31 14.57
CA ILE A 185 10.88 22.75 15.96
C ILE A 185 11.93 22.04 16.84
N PHE A 186 12.10 20.72 16.68
CA PHE A 186 13.11 19.97 17.42
C PHE A 186 14.53 20.45 17.12
N TRP A 187 14.85 20.76 15.86
CA TRP A 187 16.13 21.36 15.50
C TRP A 187 16.35 22.72 16.17
N LEU A 188 15.33 23.57 16.21
CA LEU A 188 15.41 24.88 16.85
C LEU A 188 15.67 24.73 18.36
N VAL A 189 14.92 23.86 19.04
CA VAL A 189 15.11 23.57 20.46
C VAL A 189 16.50 22.97 20.72
N ALA A 190 16.95 22.04 19.87
CA ALA A 190 18.27 21.44 19.96
C ALA A 190 19.38 22.50 19.83
N ILE A 191 19.31 23.39 18.84
CA ILE A 191 20.30 24.46 18.65
C ILE A 191 20.34 25.39 19.87
N VAL A 192 19.17 25.81 20.37
CA VAL A 192 19.10 26.68 21.56
C VAL A 192 19.70 25.99 22.78
N GLY A 193 19.38 24.70 22.99
CA GLY A 193 19.95 23.91 24.08
C GLY A 193 21.46 23.71 23.97
N ILE A 194 21.95 23.44 22.77
CA ILE A 194 23.39 23.27 22.44
C ILE A 194 24.14 24.57 22.73
N VAL A 195 23.65 25.72 22.24
CA VAL A 195 24.28 27.03 22.43
C VAL A 195 24.23 27.44 23.90
N GLY A 196 23.08 27.28 24.56
CA GLY A 196 22.93 27.57 25.99
C GLY A 196 23.82 26.70 26.87
N GLY A 197 23.89 25.40 26.57
CA GLY A 197 24.78 24.45 27.25
C GLY A 197 26.25 24.78 27.04
N MET A 198 26.64 25.14 25.80
CA MET A 198 28.00 25.59 25.50
C MET A 198 28.37 26.84 26.31
N ALA A 199 27.50 27.85 26.34
CA ALA A 199 27.71 29.07 27.10
C ALA A 199 27.83 28.80 28.61
N ALA A 200 26.98 27.93 29.16
CA ALA A 200 27.03 27.52 30.57
C ALA A 200 28.33 26.78 30.91
N LEU A 201 28.79 25.88 30.04
CA LEU A 201 30.07 25.18 30.21
C LEU A 201 31.25 26.14 30.16
N ILE A 202 31.28 27.07 29.20
CA ILE A 202 32.33 28.09 29.09
C ILE A 202 32.37 28.95 30.36
N ALA A 203 31.21 29.43 30.83
CA ALA A 203 31.12 30.24 32.04
C ALA A 203 31.57 29.47 33.29
N SER A 204 31.17 28.21 33.42
CA SER A 204 31.55 27.35 34.55
C SER A 204 33.05 27.03 34.57
N LEU A 205 33.64 26.74 33.40
CA LEU A 205 35.08 26.51 33.25
C LEU A 205 35.85 27.80 33.55
N TYR A 206 35.42 28.93 32.98
CA TYR A 206 36.03 30.23 33.25
C TYR A 206 36.04 30.56 34.75
N ALA A 207 34.90 30.46 35.42
CA ALA A 207 34.79 30.69 36.86
C ALA A 207 35.62 29.70 37.69
N SER A 208 35.78 28.45 37.23
CA SER A 208 36.61 27.45 37.90
C SER A 208 38.10 27.77 37.80
N VAL A 209 38.54 28.31 36.67
CA VAL A 209 39.93 28.75 36.46
C VAL A 209 40.22 30.01 37.27
N GLU A 210 39.30 30.97 37.27
CA GLU A 210 39.44 32.22 38.03
C GLU A 210 39.60 31.97 39.53
N ARG A 211 38.81 31.05 40.11
CA ARG A 211 38.97 30.62 41.51
C ARG A 211 40.33 29.98 41.81
N LYS A 212 40.99 29.36 40.82
CA LYS A 212 42.29 28.70 40.98
C LYS A 212 43.47 29.55 40.49
N LYS A 213 43.23 30.80 40.07
CA LYS A 213 44.25 31.71 39.54
C LYS A 213 45.40 31.93 40.53
N ARG A 214 45.11 32.06 41.83
CA ARG A 214 46.13 32.25 42.89
C ARG A 214 47.05 31.03 42.99
N ASP A 215 46.48 29.84 43.14
CA ASP A 215 47.25 28.59 43.28
C ASP A 215 48.13 28.32 42.05
N ILE A 216 47.58 28.57 40.86
CA ILE A 216 48.28 28.44 39.57
C ILE A 216 49.43 29.45 39.47
N SER A 217 49.24 30.68 39.95
CA SER A 217 50.27 31.72 39.90
C SER A 217 51.44 31.40 40.83
N VAL A 218 51.16 30.87 42.02
CA VAL A 218 52.19 30.39 42.97
C VAL A 218 52.97 29.21 42.39
N LEU A 219 52.29 28.23 41.79
CA LEU A 219 52.93 27.10 41.09
C LEU A 219 53.82 27.57 39.94
N ARG A 220 53.40 28.59 39.20
CA ARG A 220 54.18 29.17 38.10
C ARG A 220 55.46 29.85 38.59
N LEU A 221 55.45 30.48 39.78
CA LEU A 221 56.65 31.02 40.42
C LEU A 221 57.63 29.91 40.84
N MET A 222 57.15 28.70 41.09
CA MET A 222 57.97 27.51 41.37
C MET A 222 58.50 26.80 40.11
N GLY A 223 58.30 27.36 38.91
CA GLY A 223 58.88 26.87 37.65
C GLY A 223 57.94 26.03 36.77
N LEU A 224 56.64 25.99 37.07
CA LEU A 224 55.68 25.26 36.23
C LEU A 224 55.47 25.92 34.86
N SER A 225 55.40 25.11 33.80
CA SER A 225 55.25 25.59 32.42
C SER A 225 53.82 26.08 32.10
N ARG A 226 53.70 27.11 31.25
CA ARG A 226 52.41 27.70 30.82
C ARG A 226 51.47 26.68 30.16
N THR A 227 52.03 25.64 29.55
CA THR A 227 51.31 24.56 28.85
C THR A 227 50.57 23.64 29.81
N GLN A 228 51.14 23.33 30.99
CA GLN A 228 50.49 22.46 31.99
C GLN A 228 49.27 23.14 32.62
N VAL A 229 49.31 24.46 32.78
CA VAL A 229 48.17 25.27 33.23
C VAL A 229 47.04 25.26 32.20
N PHE A 230 47.37 25.27 30.91
CA PHE A 230 46.38 25.25 29.82
C PHE A 230 45.70 23.89 29.64
N GLN A 231 46.36 22.79 30.05
CA GLN A 231 45.79 21.44 29.98
C GLN A 231 44.69 21.20 31.02
N PHE A 232 44.72 21.89 32.16
CA PHE A 232 43.78 21.65 33.26
C PHE A 232 42.30 21.89 32.88
N PRO A 233 41.91 23.02 32.27
CA PRO A 233 40.52 23.24 31.82
C PRO A 233 40.09 22.26 30.72
N ILE A 234 41.03 21.82 29.88
CA ILE A 234 40.76 20.86 28.79
C ILE A 234 40.41 19.49 29.37
N TYR A 235 41.20 18.96 30.32
CA TYR A 235 40.87 17.70 30.98
C TYR A 235 39.57 17.77 31.78
N GLN A 236 39.31 18.91 32.45
CA GLN A 236 38.06 19.13 33.16
C GLN A 236 36.86 19.11 32.19
N GLY A 237 36.95 19.82 31.06
CA GLY A 237 35.90 19.84 30.04
C GLY A 237 35.65 18.48 29.40
N ILE A 238 36.71 17.74 29.06
CA ILE A 238 36.58 16.37 28.52
C ILE A 238 35.91 15.44 29.53
N THR A 239 36.29 15.50 30.80
CA THR A 239 35.70 14.65 31.85
C THR A 239 34.21 14.95 32.02
N ILE A 240 33.84 16.23 32.05
CA ILE A 240 32.43 16.65 32.10
C ILE A 240 31.69 16.13 30.86
N ALA A 241 32.26 16.24 29.67
CA ALA A 241 31.66 15.76 28.43
C ALA A 241 31.38 14.25 28.45
N VAL A 242 32.34 13.45 28.90
CA VAL A 242 32.18 11.99 29.01
C VAL A 242 31.06 11.65 29.97
N ILE A 243 31.03 12.29 31.16
CA ILE A 243 29.97 12.07 32.14
C ILE A 243 28.61 12.49 31.56
N SER A 244 28.53 13.63 30.89
CA SER A 244 27.30 14.10 30.25
C SER A 244 26.78 13.12 29.20
N VAL A 245 27.65 12.55 28.36
CA VAL A 245 27.23 11.54 27.36
C VAL A 245 26.70 10.29 28.04
N VAL A 246 27.37 9.78 29.08
CA VAL A 246 26.91 8.60 29.83
C VAL A 246 25.52 8.84 30.43
N VAL A 247 25.33 10.00 31.08
CA VAL A 247 24.02 10.39 31.65
C VAL A 247 22.96 10.54 30.57
N ALA A 248 23.28 11.15 29.43
CA ALA A 248 22.36 11.32 28.32
C ALA A 248 21.92 9.98 27.70
N ILE A 249 22.86 9.04 27.51
CA ILE A 249 22.56 7.69 27.01
C ILE A 249 21.66 6.94 28.00
N GLY A 250 21.95 7.03 29.31
CA GLY A 250 21.12 6.44 30.35
C GLY A 250 19.70 7.01 30.37
N GLY A 251 19.57 8.34 30.31
CA GLY A 251 18.28 9.02 30.23
C GLY A 251 17.49 8.65 28.98
N TYR A 252 18.16 8.58 27.83
CA TYR A 252 17.56 8.10 26.57
C TYR A 252 17.06 6.65 26.70
N ALA A 253 17.88 5.74 27.23
CA ALA A 253 17.50 4.34 27.39
C ALA A 253 16.27 4.18 28.29
N LEU A 254 16.21 4.94 29.38
CA LEU A 254 15.07 4.95 30.30
C LEU A 254 13.82 5.50 29.61
N LEU A 255 13.90 6.67 28.98
CA LEU A 255 12.76 7.32 28.34
C LEU A 255 12.24 6.51 27.14
N SER A 256 13.15 5.97 26.32
CA SER A 256 12.82 5.09 25.20
C SER A 256 12.11 3.82 25.68
N SER A 257 12.53 3.24 26.80
CA SER A 257 11.87 2.08 27.39
C SER A 257 10.46 2.41 27.86
N ILE A 258 10.26 3.56 28.50
CA ILE A 258 8.93 4.03 28.95
C ILE A 258 8.01 4.26 27.75
N ILE A 259 8.47 4.98 26.73
CA ILE A 259 7.68 5.26 25.52
C ILE A 259 7.31 3.94 24.83
N ASN A 260 8.29 3.06 24.60
CA ASN A 260 8.02 1.78 23.95
C ASN A 260 7.07 0.89 24.77
N LEU A 261 7.06 1.00 26.11
CA LEU A 261 6.13 0.29 26.98
C LEU A 261 4.70 0.86 26.89
N VAL A 262 4.55 2.19 26.97
CA VAL A 262 3.24 2.87 26.95
C VAL A 262 2.53 2.65 25.62
N PHE A 263 3.28 2.72 24.51
CA PHE A 263 2.71 2.57 23.18
C PHE A 263 2.75 1.12 22.65
N ALA A 264 3.23 0.15 23.43
CA ALA A 264 3.29 -1.25 23.01
C ALA A 264 1.91 -1.82 22.61
N ALA A 265 0.82 -1.30 23.19
CA ALA A 265 -0.55 -1.75 22.93
C ALA A 265 -1.08 -1.35 21.54
N ASP A 266 -0.61 -0.23 20.97
CA ASP A 266 -1.05 0.28 19.67
C ASP A 266 -0.17 -0.20 18.51
N LEU A 267 0.93 -0.91 18.79
CA LEU A 267 1.87 -1.39 17.77
C LEU A 267 1.66 -2.86 17.42
N LYS A 268 1.68 -3.15 16.11
CA LYS A 268 1.78 -4.52 15.60
C LYS A 268 3.07 -5.16 16.11
N MET A 269 3.00 -6.44 16.48
CA MET A 269 4.12 -7.21 17.07
C MET A 269 5.45 -6.95 16.35
N GLY A 270 6.42 -6.37 17.08
CA GLY A 270 7.81 -6.24 16.64
C GLY A 270 8.26 -4.85 16.18
N GLN A 271 7.37 -3.88 16.01
CA GLN A 271 7.77 -2.50 15.71
C GLN A 271 8.04 -1.72 17.01
N LYS A 272 9.15 -0.96 17.05
CA LYS A 272 9.53 -0.07 18.14
C LYS A 272 9.51 1.36 17.61
N ILE A 273 8.83 2.28 18.30
CA ILE A 273 8.69 3.68 17.85
C ILE A 273 9.99 4.44 18.07
N CYS A 274 10.58 4.30 19.25
CA CYS A 274 11.82 4.97 19.61
C CYS A 274 12.98 3.98 19.52
N THR A 275 13.67 3.98 18.38
CA THR A 275 14.95 3.28 18.23
C THR A 275 15.99 4.25 17.69
N LEU A 276 17.10 4.35 18.41
CA LEU A 276 18.27 5.09 17.96
C LEU A 276 19.27 4.06 17.43
N PRO A 277 19.60 4.10 16.13
CA PRO A 277 20.56 3.16 15.59
C PRO A 277 21.96 3.45 16.14
N TYR A 278 22.76 2.39 16.31
CA TYR A 278 24.03 2.43 17.06
C TYR A 278 25.06 3.39 16.45
N ASN A 279 24.98 3.64 15.13
CA ASN A 279 25.82 4.61 14.43
C ASN A 279 25.67 6.05 14.98
N TYR A 280 24.47 6.46 15.40
CA TYR A 280 24.23 7.79 15.94
C TYR A 280 24.84 7.99 17.34
N LEU A 281 25.04 6.92 18.12
CA LEU A 281 25.71 7.00 19.42
C LEU A 281 27.17 7.44 19.28
N ILE A 282 27.87 6.84 18.32
CA ILE A 282 29.28 7.16 18.05
C ILE A 282 29.41 8.61 17.59
N ILE A 283 28.57 9.04 16.65
CA ILE A 283 28.56 10.41 16.15
C ILE A 283 28.29 11.40 17.31
N THR A 284 27.29 11.11 18.15
CA THR A 284 26.93 11.97 19.29
C THR A 284 28.07 12.09 20.29
N PHE A 285 28.79 11.01 20.57
CA PHE A 285 29.96 11.03 21.45
C PHE A 285 31.05 11.96 20.90
N PHE A 286 31.44 11.80 19.62
CA PHE A 286 32.47 12.65 19.02
C PHE A 286 32.07 14.11 18.89
N VAL A 287 30.80 14.39 18.54
CA VAL A 287 30.28 15.76 18.47
C VAL A 287 30.28 16.42 19.85
N THR A 288 29.84 15.70 20.89
CA THR A 288 29.80 16.22 22.26
C THR A 288 31.20 16.46 22.80
N ALA A 289 32.12 15.52 22.58
CA ALA A 289 33.52 15.67 22.96
C ALA A 289 34.18 16.85 22.23
N GLY A 290 33.93 17.00 20.92
CA GLY A 290 34.43 18.10 20.11
C GLY A 290 33.91 19.46 20.58
N MET A 291 32.61 19.55 20.89
CA MET A 291 32.01 20.75 21.45
C MET A 291 32.60 21.11 22.82
N ALA A 292 32.77 20.14 23.71
CA ALA A 292 33.35 20.38 25.02
C ALA A 292 34.82 20.81 24.93
N ALA A 293 35.59 20.20 24.01
CA ALA A 293 36.95 20.62 23.72
C ALA A 293 36.99 22.07 23.21
N LEU A 294 36.10 22.44 22.28
CA LEU A 294 36.01 23.80 21.76
C LEU A 294 35.64 24.81 22.85
N SER A 295 34.64 24.52 23.69
CA SER A 295 34.28 25.33 24.86
C SER A 295 35.45 25.53 25.81
N SER A 296 36.19 24.45 26.09
CA SER A 296 37.33 24.49 27.00
C SER A 296 38.48 25.28 26.43
N LEU A 297 38.74 25.18 25.12
CA LEU A 297 39.73 25.96 24.40
C LEU A 297 39.38 27.45 24.43
N LEU A 298 38.12 27.79 24.19
CA LEU A 298 37.63 29.17 24.25
C LEU A 298 37.75 29.77 25.65
N ALA A 299 37.36 29.01 26.68
CA ALA A 299 37.53 29.42 28.08
C ALA A 299 39.02 29.64 28.41
N ALA A 300 39.88 28.68 28.05
CA ALA A 300 41.31 28.75 28.31
C ALA A 300 41.99 29.91 27.56
N TRP A 301 41.63 30.16 26.30
CA TRP A 301 42.16 31.29 25.52
C TRP A 301 41.75 32.63 26.15
N LYS A 302 40.49 32.76 26.57
CA LYS A 302 40.02 33.96 27.28
C LYS A 302 40.77 34.18 28.59
N THR A 303 41.09 33.13 29.34
CA THR A 303 41.89 33.24 30.56
C THR A 303 43.37 33.58 30.29
N THR A 304 43.95 33.15 29.17
CA THR A 304 45.37 33.49 28.85
C THR A 304 45.62 34.97 28.55
N GLY A 305 44.57 35.75 28.28
CA GLY A 305 44.63 37.20 28.14
C GLY A 305 44.66 37.97 29.46
N ILE A 306 44.47 37.29 30.61
CA ILE A 306 44.51 37.92 31.93
C ILE A 306 45.96 37.98 32.40
N ASP A 307 46.49 39.19 32.59
CA ASP A 307 47.89 39.40 32.93
C ASP A 307 48.17 38.91 34.37
N PRO A 308 49.16 38.03 34.62
CA PRO A 308 49.53 37.62 35.97
C PRO A 308 49.92 38.78 36.89
N ALA A 309 50.35 39.93 36.35
CA ALA A 309 50.65 41.12 37.13
C ALA A 309 49.41 41.79 37.75
N GLU A 310 48.24 41.68 37.12
CA GLU A 310 46.97 42.22 37.63
C GLU A 310 46.49 41.45 38.87
N ALA A 311 46.79 40.15 38.95
CA ALA A 311 46.40 39.30 40.08
C ALA A 311 47.11 39.63 41.40
N ILE A 312 48.24 40.34 41.33
CA ILE A 312 49.05 40.74 42.50
C ILE A 312 48.79 42.22 42.85
N ARG A 313 48.16 42.98 41.95
CA ARG A 313 47.98 44.44 42.07
C ARG A 313 46.56 44.86 42.50
N GLU A 314 45.64 43.90 42.64
CA GLU A 314 44.32 44.12 43.26
C GLU A 314 44.35 44.04 44.81
N GLU A 315 45.54 43.97 45.42
CA GLU A 315 45.81 44.39 46.80
C GLU A 315 46.55 45.72 46.81
#